data_AF-A0A3N5TE79-F1
#
_entry.id   AF-A0A3N5TE79-F1
#
_cell.length_a   1.000
_cell.length_b   1.000
_cell.length_c   1.000
_cell.angle_alpha   90.00
_cell.angle_beta   90.00
_cell.angle_gamma   90.00
#
_symmetry.space_group_name_H-M   'P 1'
#
loop_
_entity.id
_entity.type
_entity.pdbx_description
1 polymer ?
#
loop_
_entity_poly.entity_id
_entity_poly.type
_entity_poly.pdbx_seq_one_letter_code
_entity_poly.pdbx_strand_id
1 'polypeptide(L)'
;MLSVRKGQIDINHHANNLAYVEWITESIPEEVYFNHDCTLIEINYNSEMLSGERGKSLASFTNGSNTEFLHKIVRDGPDDEICRARTLWGTLNTPIS
;
A
#
# COMPACT_ATOMS: atom_id res chain seq x y z
N MET A 1 11.47 -0.67 -7.19
CA MET A 1 11.00 -1.80 -8.03
C MET A 1 10.68 -2.92 -7.07
N LEU A 2 9.41 -3.34 -7.01
CA LEU A 2 8.95 -4.33 -6.05
C LEU A 2 9.16 -5.74 -6.61
N SER A 3 9.56 -6.66 -5.75
CA SER A 3 9.74 -8.08 -6.10
C SER A 3 9.08 -8.94 -5.04
N VAL A 4 8.13 -9.79 -5.43
CA VAL A 4 7.44 -10.70 -4.50
C VAL A 4 8.44 -11.72 -3.94
N ARG A 5 8.62 -11.76 -2.61
CA ARG A 5 9.51 -12.71 -1.93
C ARG A 5 8.73 -13.94 -1.46
N LYS A 6 9.42 -15.07 -1.22
CA LYS A 6 8.78 -16.33 -0.76
C LYS A 6 7.91 -16.19 0.50
N GLY A 7 8.20 -15.24 1.40
CA GLY A 7 7.37 -14.98 2.60
C GLY A 7 6.13 -14.11 2.37
N GLN A 8 6.00 -13.52 1.18
CA GLN A 8 4.89 -12.66 0.78
C GLN A 8 3.86 -13.43 -0.06
N ILE A 9 4.02 -14.75 -0.20
CA ILE A 9 3.19 -15.61 -1.04
C ILE A 9 2.46 -16.59 -0.13
N ASP A 10 1.14 -16.70 -0.29
CA ASP A 10 0.32 -17.67 0.43
C ASP A 10 0.45 -19.09 -0.18
N ILE A 11 -0.22 -20.06 0.44
CA ILE A 11 -0.21 -21.46 -0.01
C ILE A 11 -0.78 -21.65 -1.43
N ASN A 12 -1.50 -20.67 -1.97
CA ASN A 12 -2.10 -20.68 -3.30
C ASN A 12 -1.23 -19.99 -4.35
N HIS A 13 -0.01 -19.58 -3.99
CA HIS A 13 0.91 -18.83 -4.85
C HIS A 13 0.53 -17.37 -5.15
N HIS A 14 -0.38 -16.79 -4.37
CA HIS A 14 -0.79 -15.40 -4.51
C HIS A 14 -0.10 -14.52 -3.48
N ALA A 15 0.13 -13.25 -3.81
CA ALA A 15 0.63 -12.29 -2.84
C ALA A 15 -0.34 -12.18 -1.65
N ASN A 16 0.16 -12.32 -0.43
CA ASN A 16 -0.65 -12.22 0.77
C ASN A 16 -1.07 -10.76 1.04
N ASN A 17 -2.17 -10.56 1.79
CA ASN A 17 -2.67 -9.20 2.08
C ASN A 17 -1.63 -8.32 2.78
N LEU A 18 -0.71 -8.91 3.55
CA LEU A 18 0.38 -8.20 4.21
C LEU A 18 1.38 -7.61 3.22
N ALA A 19 1.68 -8.30 2.12
CA ALA A 19 2.59 -7.83 1.08
C ALA A 19 2.05 -6.56 0.42
N TYR A 20 0.75 -6.50 0.17
CA TYR A 20 0.11 -5.28 -0.35
C TYR A 20 0.24 -4.11 0.63
N VAL A 21 0.02 -4.34 1.94
CA VAL A 21 0.21 -3.32 2.97
C VAL A 21 1.66 -2.82 2.99
N GLU A 22 2.63 -3.72 2.98
CA GLU A 22 4.06 -3.37 2.93
C GLU A 22 4.36 -2.47 1.71
N TRP A 23 3.95 -2.88 0.51
CA TRP A 23 4.16 -2.12 -0.73
C TRP A 23 3.45 -0.76 -0.76
N ILE A 24 2.25 -0.68 -0.17
CA ILE A 24 1.52 0.58 -0.02
C ILE A 24 2.30 1.51 0.92
N THR A 25 2.76 1.02 2.06
CA THR A 25 3.49 1.83 3.05
C THR A 25 4.87 2.27 2.59
N GLU A 26 5.57 1.48 1.76
CA GLU A 26 6.86 1.87 1.16
C GLU A 26 6.77 3.12 0.28
N SER A 27 5.58 3.48 -0.19
CA SER A 27 5.36 4.68 -1.03
C SER A 27 5.08 5.96 -0.24
N ILE A 28 5.02 5.88 1.09
CA ILE A 28 4.76 7.01 1.98
C ILE A 28 6.07 7.75 2.27
N PRO A 29 6.09 9.11 2.23
CA PRO A 29 7.26 9.87 2.64
C PRO A 29 7.67 9.56 4.08
N GLU A 30 8.98 9.41 4.33
CA GLU A 30 9.53 9.07 5.65
C GLU A 30 9.04 10.01 6.76
N GLU A 31 8.94 11.31 6.49
CA GLU A 31 8.42 12.29 7.45
C GLU A 31 6.99 11.97 7.90
N VAL A 32 6.12 11.49 7.01
CA VAL A 32 4.77 11.07 7.39
C VAL A 32 4.83 9.74 8.13
N TYR A 33 5.57 8.77 7.59
CA TYR A 33 5.64 7.41 8.13
C TYR A 33 6.16 7.36 9.57
N PHE A 34 7.13 8.21 9.92
CA PHE A 34 7.74 8.22 11.25
C PHE A 34 7.09 9.21 12.23
N ASN A 35 6.39 10.25 11.76
CA ASN A 35 5.80 11.27 12.64
C ASN A 35 4.27 11.15 12.81
N HIS A 36 3.61 10.24 12.09
CA HIS A 36 2.16 10.05 12.17
C HIS A 36 1.81 8.57 12.31
N ASP A 37 0.68 8.29 12.94
CA ASP A 37 0.10 6.95 12.94
C ASP A 37 -0.75 6.76 11.68
N CYS A 38 -0.68 5.55 11.10
CA CYS A 38 -1.63 5.15 10.07
C CYS A 38 -2.98 4.82 10.72
N THR A 39 -3.97 5.68 10.52
CA THR A 39 -5.29 5.59 11.15
C THR A 39 -6.31 4.80 10.32
N LEU A 40 -6.07 4.69 9.00
CA LEU A 40 -6.93 3.95 8.08
C LEU A 40 -6.09 3.45 6.91
N ILE A 41 -6.35 2.20 6.50
CA ILE A 41 -5.91 1.63 5.23
C ILE A 41 -7.13 0.98 4.57
N GLU A 42 -7.51 1.46 3.39
CA GLU A 42 -8.53 0.83 2.55
C GLU A 42 -7.85 0.30 1.28
N ILE A 43 -8.07 -0.97 0.97
CA ILE A 43 -7.43 -1.63 -0.18
C ILE A 43 -8.52 -2.22 -1.07
N ASN A 44 -8.45 -1.91 -2.36
CA ASN A 44 -9.23 -2.56 -3.41
C ASN A 44 -8.30 -3.41 -4.27
N TYR A 45 -8.53 -4.71 -4.26
CA TYR A 45 -7.78 -5.68 -5.04
C TYR A 45 -8.45 -5.84 -6.41
N ASN A 46 -7.79 -5.35 -7.45
CA ASN A 46 -8.30 -5.39 -8.83
C ASN A 46 -7.83 -6.64 -9.57
N SER A 47 -6.60 -7.10 -9.32
CA SER A 47 -6.05 -8.34 -9.86
C SER A 47 -4.96 -8.92 -8.95
N GLU A 48 -4.63 -10.19 -9.15
CA GLU A 48 -3.60 -10.88 -8.36
C GLU A 48 -2.20 -10.62 -8.93
N MET A 49 -1.21 -10.54 -8.04
CA MET A 49 0.21 -10.57 -8.40
C MET A 49 0.81 -11.93 -8.07
N LEU A 50 1.42 -12.57 -9.06
CA LEU A 50 1.98 -13.91 -8.98
C LEU A 50 3.46 -13.89 -8.62
N SER A 51 3.96 -15.05 -8.18
CA SER A 51 5.39 -15.27 -7.93
C SER A 51 6.25 -14.91 -9.14
N GLY A 52 7.28 -14.08 -8.94
CA GLY A 52 8.23 -13.70 -9.99
C GLY A 52 7.80 -12.48 -10.82
N GLU A 53 6.58 -11.99 -10.65
CA GLU A 53 6.14 -10.74 -11.27
C GLU A 53 6.79 -9.51 -10.62
N ARG A 54 6.86 -8.43 -11.38
CA ARG A 54 7.47 -7.16 -10.97
C ARG A 54 6.46 -6.04 -11.13
N GLY A 55 6.50 -5.11 -10.19
CA GLY A 55 5.61 -3.95 -10.20
C GLY A 55 6.22 -2.71 -9.55
N LYS A 56 5.41 -1.67 -9.54
CA LYS A 56 5.70 -0.36 -8.96
C LYS A 56 4.55 0.04 -8.06
N SER A 57 4.89 0.50 -6.86
CA SER A 57 3.97 1.20 -5.97
C SER A 57 4.11 2.70 -6.23
N LEU A 58 2.98 3.36 -6.42
CA LEU A 58 2.85 4.78 -6.68
C LEU A 58 1.92 5.37 -5.63
N ALA A 59 2.28 6.51 -5.07
CA ALA A 59 1.43 7.28 -4.17
C ALA A 59 1.29 8.72 -4.65
N SER A 60 0.12 9.29 -4.38
CA SER A 60 -0.15 10.71 -4.56
C SER A 60 -0.79 11.25 -3.29
N PHE A 61 -0.24 12.36 -2.81
CA PHE A 61 -0.84 13.12 -1.71
C PHE A 61 -2.09 13.84 -2.20
N THR A 62 -3.17 13.73 -1.45
CA THR A 62 -4.40 14.47 -1.73
C THR A 62 -4.51 15.66 -0.78
N ASN A 63 -4.62 16.87 -1.33
CA ASN A 63 -4.84 18.07 -0.53
C ASN A 63 -6.23 18.00 0.14
N GLY A 64 -6.24 17.69 1.43
CA GLY A 64 -7.41 17.68 2.30
C GLY A 64 -7.06 18.14 3.72
N SER A 65 -8.01 18.09 4.65
CA SER A 65 -7.78 18.42 6.07
C SER A 65 -6.92 17.38 6.80
N ASN A 66 -6.80 16.17 6.24
CA ASN A 66 -6.05 15.05 6.80
C ASN A 66 -4.88 14.70 5.88
N THR A 67 -3.84 14.10 6.45
CA THR A 67 -2.70 13.59 5.69
C THR A 67 -3.12 12.32 4.95
N GLU A 68 -3.67 12.47 3.75
CA GLU A 68 -4.25 11.40 2.94
C GLU A 68 -3.41 11.08 1.70
N PHE A 69 -3.27 9.78 1.42
CA PHE A 69 -2.58 9.28 0.23
C PHE A 69 -3.46 8.32 -0.54
N LEU A 70 -3.49 8.51 -1.86
CA LEU A 70 -4.02 7.55 -2.82
C LEU A 70 -2.88 6.76 -3.43
N HIS A 71 -3.01 5.44 -3.40
CA HIS A 71 -2.01 4.49 -3.83
C HIS A 71 -2.47 3.70 -5.04
N LYS A 72 -1.51 3.34 -5.88
CA LYS A 72 -1.69 2.40 -6.97
C LYS A 72 -0.50 1.47 -7.05
N ILE A 73 -0.77 0.17 -7.09
CA ILE A 73 0.22 -0.83 -7.46
C ILE A 73 -0.04 -1.23 -8.90
N VAL A 74 0.98 -1.09 -9.75
CA VAL A 74 0.93 -1.47 -11.16
C VAL A 74 1.99 -2.50 -11.48
N ARG A 75 1.67 -3.48 -12.33
CA ARG A 75 2.66 -4.40 -12.92
C ARG A 75 3.41 -3.67 -14.05
N ASP A 76 4.62 -4.13 -14.36
CA ASP A 76 5.41 -3.57 -15.47
C ASP A 76 4.79 -3.99 -16.83
N GLY A 77 3.90 -3.16 -17.37
CA GLY A 77 3.19 -3.39 -18.65
C GLY A 77 2.06 -2.37 -18.92
N PRO A 78 1.43 -2.38 -20.12
CA PRO A 78 0.27 -1.53 -20.41
C PRO A 78 -1.02 -2.07 -19.76
N ASP A 79 -1.80 -1.16 -19.14
CA ASP A 79 -3.09 -1.40 -18.45
C ASP A 79 -3.07 -2.49 -17.37
N ASP A 80 -2.30 -2.21 -16.31
CA ASP A 80 -1.80 -3.23 -15.41
C ASP A 80 -1.98 -2.86 -13.93
N GLU A 81 -3.17 -2.39 -13.57
CA GLU A 81 -3.49 -2.04 -12.20
C GLU A 81 -3.83 -3.28 -11.36
N ILE A 82 -2.99 -3.57 -10.38
CA ILE A 82 -3.15 -4.70 -9.47
C ILE A 82 -4.05 -4.31 -8.31
N CYS A 83 -3.85 -3.11 -7.78
CA CYS A 83 -4.52 -2.67 -6.57
C CYS A 83 -4.55 -1.15 -6.48
N ARG A 84 -5.64 -0.61 -5.94
CA ARG A 84 -5.70 0.75 -5.41
C ARG A 84 -5.84 0.71 -3.91
N ALA A 85 -5.22 1.67 -3.23
CA ALA A 85 -5.44 1.84 -1.81
C ALA A 85 -5.53 3.30 -1.42
N ARG A 86 -6.06 3.53 -0.22
CA ARG A 86 -6.17 4.84 0.40
C ARG A 86 -5.68 4.72 1.83
N THR A 87 -4.79 5.62 2.24
CA THR A 87 -4.31 5.67 3.62
C THR A 87 -4.53 7.05 4.23
N LEU A 88 -4.92 7.05 5.52
CA LEU A 88 -5.03 8.27 6.32
C LEU A 88 -4.01 8.24 7.45
N TRP A 89 -3.28 9.34 7.58
CA TRP A 89 -2.24 9.52 8.58
C TRP A 89 -2.60 10.67 9.50
N GLY A 90 -2.36 10.48 10.79
CA GLY A 90 -2.71 11.46 11.81
C GLY A 90 -2.20 11.01 13.18
N THR A 91 -2.33 11.87 14.18
CA THR A 91 -2.13 11.45 15.57
C THR A 91 -3.38 10.71 16.03
N LEU A 92 -3.23 9.51 16.58
CA LEU A 92 -4.31 8.86 17.32
C LEU A 92 -4.58 9.66 18.60
N ASN A 93 -5.46 10.67 18.52
CA ASN A 93 -6.04 11.30 19.71
C ASN A 93 -6.98 10.30 20.38
N THR A 94 -6.40 9.33 21.08
CA THR A 94 -7.16 8.46 21.98
C THR A 94 -7.11 9.10 23.36
N PRO A 95 -8.20 9.71 23.87
CA PRO A 95 -8.30 9.85 25.31
C PRO A 95 -8.39 8.42 25.85
N ILE A 96 -7.32 7.96 26.49
CA ILE A 96 -7.36 6.74 27.27
C ILE A 96 -8.28 7.06 28.46
N SER A 97 -9.54 6.67 28.37
CA SER A 97 -10.49 6.64 29.49
C SER A 97 -10.18 5.47 30.41
#